data_AF-A0A7W1FUH1-F1
#
_entry.id   AF-A0A7W1FUH1-F1
#
_cell.length_a   1.000
_cell.length_b   1.000
_cell.length_c   1.000
_cell.angle_alpha   90.00
_cell.angle_beta   90.00
_cell.angle_gamma   90.00
#
_symmetry.space_group_name_H-M   'P 1'
#
loop_
_entity.id
_entity.type
_entity.pdbx_description
1 polymer ?
#
loop_
_entity_poly.entity_id
_entity_poly.type
_entity_poly.pdbx_seq_one_letter_code
_entity_poly.pdbx_strand_id
1 'polypeptide(L)'
;MGLIRTILVLVILLILTHAALVYAGVGQGANVLTNAVYSLGRLLESPAAFLLETITALQRYLNPGNFYVVAFSAAALYFIIYLLLGVGRRA
;
A
#
# COMPACT_ATOMS: atom_id res chain seq x y z
N MET A 1 2.25 21.81 -2.57
CA MET A 1 0.96 21.13 -2.26
C MET A 1 0.47 20.14 -3.33
N GLY A 2 0.79 20.30 -4.61
CA GLY A 2 0.54 19.27 -5.63
C GLY A 2 1.46 18.06 -5.53
N LEU A 3 2.74 18.29 -5.18
CA LEU A 3 3.78 17.26 -5.14
C LEU A 3 3.47 16.11 -4.16
N ILE A 4 3.06 16.40 -2.92
CA ILE A 4 2.68 15.36 -1.94
C ILE A 4 1.50 14.52 -2.46
N ARG A 5 0.54 15.16 -3.11
CA ARG A 5 -0.63 14.50 -3.68
C ARG A 5 -0.25 13.58 -4.84
N THR A 6 0.67 14.01 -5.71
CA THR A 6 1.25 13.19 -6.77
C THR A 6 2.04 12.01 -6.19
N ILE A 7 2.86 12.23 -5.15
CA ILE A 7 3.61 11.16 -4.48
C ILE A 7 2.65 10.12 -3.89
N LEU A 8 1.57 10.54 -3.22
CA LEU A 8 0.58 9.61 -2.68
C LEU A 8 -0.08 8.75 -3.76
N VAL A 9 -0.41 9.35 -4.90
CA VAL A 9 -0.94 8.59 -6.05
C VAL A 9 0.09 7.59 -6.57
N LEU A 10 1.36 7.99 -6.68
CA LEU A 10 2.43 7.09 -7.10
C LEU A 10 2.65 5.95 -6.09
N VAL A 11 2.55 6.22 -4.79
CA VAL A 11 2.63 5.21 -3.73
C VAL A 11 1.48 4.20 -3.86
N ILE A 12 0.25 4.68 -4.02
CA ILE A 12 -0.92 3.81 -4.21
C ILE A 12 -0.75 2.97 -5.48
N LEU A 13 -0.35 3.59 -6.59
CA LEU A 13 -0.11 2.90 -7.84
C LEU A 13 0.98 1.83 -7.70
N LEU A 14 2.06 2.12 -6.97
CA LEU A 14 3.16 1.18 -6.74
C LEU A 14 2.70 -0.03 -5.92
N ILE A 15 1.91 0.18 -4.86
CA ILE A 15 1.33 -0.91 -4.05
C ILE A 15 0.40 -1.78 -4.92
N LEU A 16 -0.45 -1.16 -5.72
CA LEU A 16 -1.33 -1.89 -6.65
C LEU A 16 -0.53 -2.65 -7.70
N THR A 17 0.57 -2.08 -8.20
CA THR A 17 1.46 -2.75 -9.15
C THR A 17 2.13 -3.95 -8.51
N HIS A 18 2.62 -3.82 -7.27
CA HIS A 18 3.18 -4.93 -6.51
C HIS A 18 2.14 -6.05 -6.33
N ALA A 19 0.90 -5.71 -5.94
CA ALA A 19 -0.18 -6.68 -5.83
C ALA A 19 -0.54 -7.34 -7.17
N ALA A 20 -0.53 -6.59 -8.27
CA ALA A 20 -0.76 -7.12 -9.61
C ALA A 20 0.34 -8.07 -10.08
N LEU A 21 1.61 -7.80 -9.76
CA LEU A 21 2.72 -8.70 -10.05
C LEU A 21 2.60 -10.01 -9.28
N VAL A 22 2.24 -9.95 -7.99
CA VAL A 22 1.97 -11.14 -7.17
C VAL A 22 0.80 -11.94 -7.74
N TYR A 23 -0.28 -11.27 -8.13
CA TYR A 23 -1.45 -11.91 -8.75
C TYR A 23 -1.10 -12.58 -10.09
N ALA A 24 -0.25 -11.94 -10.90
CA ALA A 24 0.23 -12.49 -12.17
C ALA A 24 1.27 -13.61 -12.01
N GLY A 25 1.67 -13.96 -10.78
CA GLY A 25 2.69 -14.97 -10.51
C GLY A 25 4.11 -14.52 -10.88
N VAL A 26 4.34 -13.23 -11.09
CA VAL A 26 5.67 -12.68 -11.41
C VAL A 26 6.47 -12.58 -10.13
N GLY A 27 7.39 -13.52 -9.93
CA GLY A 27 8.22 -13.59 -8.74
C GLY A 27 9.20 -12.44 -8.61
N GLN A 28 9.60 -12.15 -7.36
CA GLN A 28 10.72 -11.28 -7.07
C GLN A 28 11.99 -11.89 -7.70
N GLY A 29 12.66 -11.15 -8.58
CA GLY A 29 13.88 -11.58 -9.26
C GLY A 29 13.75 -11.75 -10.78
N ALA A 30 12.54 -11.58 -11.34
CA ALA A 30 12.34 -11.64 -12.79
C ALA A 30 13.21 -10.61 -13.55
N ASN A 31 13.44 -9.43 -12.96
CA ASN A 31 14.37 -8.41 -13.44
C ASN A 31 14.62 -7.33 -12.36
N VAL A 32 15.50 -6.36 -12.66
CA VAL A 32 15.83 -5.25 -11.75
C VAL A 32 14.60 -4.42 -11.36
N LEU A 33 13.68 -4.17 -12.31
CA LEU A 33 12.47 -3.38 -12.06
C LEU A 33 11.53 -4.09 -11.08
N THR A 34 11.25 -5.38 -11.29
CA THR A 34 10.43 -6.18 -10.37
C THR A 34 11.05 -6.24 -8.97
N ASN A 35 12.37 -6.38 -8.87
CA ASN A 35 13.05 -6.32 -7.57
C ASN A 35 12.84 -4.99 -6.85
N ALA A 36 12.92 -3.88 -7.57
CA ALA A 36 12.64 -2.55 -7.02
C ALA A 36 11.18 -2.44 -6.56
N VAL A 37 10.22 -2.89 -7.38
CA VAL A 37 8.79 -2.87 -7.03
C VAL A 37 8.49 -3.72 -5.79
N TYR A 38 9.05 -4.93 -5.69
CA TYR A 38 8.88 -5.80 -4.52
C TYR A 38 9.52 -5.24 -3.25
N SER A 39 10.67 -4.57 -3.37
CA SER A 39 11.33 -3.94 -2.21
C SER A 39 10.54 -2.73 -1.72
N LEU A 40 10.15 -1.85 -2.64
CA LEU A 40 9.40 -0.64 -2.31
C LEU A 40 7.97 -0.96 -1.87
N GLY A 41 7.31 -1.92 -2.52
CA GLY A 41 5.98 -2.40 -2.14
C GLY A 41 5.96 -2.89 -0.70
N ARG A 42 6.90 -3.78 -0.32
CA ARG A 42 7.02 -4.25 1.07
C ARG A 42 7.29 -3.12 2.07
N LEU A 43 8.13 -2.14 1.70
CA LEU A 43 8.38 -0.99 2.56
C LEU A 43 7.11 -0.16 2.78
N LEU A 44 6.37 0.12 1.71
CA LEU A 44 5.16 0.93 1.76
C LEU A 44 3.99 0.20 2.42
N GLU A 45 3.95 -1.12 2.36
CA GLU A 45 2.95 -1.98 3.01
C GLU A 45 3.23 -2.16 4.52
N SER A 46 4.47 -1.98 4.96
CA SER A 46 4.88 -2.20 6.35
C SER A 46 4.06 -1.43 7.41
N PRO A 47 3.65 -0.16 7.22
CA PRO A 47 2.84 0.54 8.21
C PRO A 47 1.43 -0.08 8.34
N ALA A 48 0.88 -0.59 7.23
CA ALA A 48 -0.42 -1.24 7.25
C ALA A 48 -0.34 -2.62 7.91
N ALA A 49 0.72 -3.38 7.64
CA ALA A 49 0.99 -4.64 8.33
C ALA A 49 1.08 -4.41 9.84
N PHE A 50 1.87 -3.41 10.27
CA PHE A 50 2.01 -3.04 11.68
C PHE A 50 0.66 -2.68 12.33
N LEU A 51 -0.18 -1.88 11.65
CA LEU A 51 -1.49 -1.51 12.19
C LEU A 51 -2.45 -2.71 12.28
N LEU A 52 -2.44 -3.61 11.30
CA LEU A 52 -3.25 -4.84 11.31
C LEU A 52 -2.78 -5.82 12.40
N GLU A 53 -1.47 -5.90 12.66
CA GLU A 53 -0.89 -6.71 13.73
C GLU A 53 -1.11 -6.11 15.12
N THR A 54 -1.18 -4.78 15.23
CA THR A 54 -1.33 -4.10 16.52
C THR A 54 -2.78 -3.97 16.96
N ILE A 55 -3.70 -3.71 16.02
CA ILE A 55 -5.11 -3.45 16.33
C ILE A 55 -5.88 -4.78 16.33
N THR A 56 -5.99 -5.40 17.51
CA THR A 56 -6.69 -6.68 17.72
C THR A 56 -8.14 -6.69 17.25
N ALA A 57 -8.82 -5.54 17.27
CA ALA A 57 -10.17 -5.40 16.72
C ALA A 57 -10.23 -5.66 15.21
N LEU A 58 -9.20 -5.26 14.46
CA LEU A 58 -9.12 -5.50 13.02
C LEU A 58 -8.83 -6.97 12.70
N GLN A 59 -8.04 -7.65 13.54
CA GLN A 59 -7.70 -9.07 13.37
C GLN A 59 -8.90 -10.00 13.37
N ARG A 60 -10.01 -9.57 13.99
CA ARG A 60 -11.26 -10.32 14.01
C ARG A 60 -11.94 -10.38 12.62
N TYR A 61 -11.61 -9.45 11.73
CA TYR A 61 -12.22 -9.31 10.40
C TYR A 61 -11.21 -9.43 9.26
N LEU A 62 -9.95 -9.07 9.52
CA LEU A 62 -8.87 -8.99 8.54
C LEU A 62 -7.73 -9.89 9.00
N ASN A 63 -7.31 -10.82 8.15
CA ASN A 63 -6.18 -11.68 8.44
C ASN A 63 -4.85 -10.95 8.12
N PRO A 64 -4.04 -10.55 9.11
CA PRO A 64 -2.77 -9.86 8.88
C PRO A 64 -1.74 -10.72 8.15
N GLY A 65 -1.87 -12.06 8.18
CA GLY A 65 -0.99 -12.97 7.45
C GLY A 65 -1.29 -13.07 5.95
N ASN A 66 -2.41 -12.50 5.47
CA ASN A 66 -2.74 -12.50 4.05
C ASN A 66 -2.16 -11.28 3.35
N PHE A 67 -1.26 -11.51 2.39
CA PHE A 67 -0.64 -10.48 1.58
C PHE A 67 -1.64 -9.49 0.97
N TYR A 68 -2.73 -9.97 0.37
CA TYR A 68 -3.71 -9.09 -0.28
C TYR A 68 -4.44 -8.21 0.72
N VAL A 69 -4.71 -8.72 1.93
CA VAL A 69 -5.32 -7.93 3.02
C VAL A 69 -4.41 -6.79 3.40
N VAL A 70 -3.11 -7.05 3.57
CA VAL A 70 -2.12 -6.02 3.89
C VAL A 70 -1.98 -5.01 2.75
N ALA A 71 -1.84 -5.47 1.50
CA ALA A 71 -1.68 -4.61 0.33
C ALA A 71 -2.88 -3.68 0.10
N PHE A 72 -4.12 -4.21 0.16
CA PHE A 72 -5.31 -3.39 0.02
C PHE A 72 -5.52 -2.45 1.22
N SER A 73 -5.19 -2.88 2.44
CA SER A 73 -5.24 -2.02 3.61
C SER A 73 -4.23 -0.87 3.52
N ALA A 74 -3.03 -1.14 3.01
CA ALA A 74 -2.03 -0.11 2.74
C ALA A 74 -2.54 0.89 1.70
N ALA A 75 -3.04 0.41 0.56
CA ALA A 75 -3.62 1.26 -0.47
C ALA A 75 -4.76 2.13 0.08
N ALA A 76 -5.67 1.55 0.87
CA ALA A 76 -6.76 2.27 1.53
C ALA A 76 -6.25 3.33 2.50
N LEU A 77 -5.23 3.03 3.30
CA LEU A 77 -4.62 3.96 4.24
C LEU A 77 -4.01 5.18 3.54
N TYR A 78 -3.20 4.96 2.50
CA TYR A 78 -2.65 6.06 1.71
C TYR A 78 -3.73 6.84 0.95
N PHE A 79 -4.79 6.17 0.52
CA PHE A 79 -5.94 6.83 -0.11
C PHE A 79 -6.70 7.73 0.87
N ILE A 80 -6.89 7.30 2.12
CA ILE A 80 -7.48 8.14 3.18
C ILE A 80 -6.61 9.38 3.40
N ILE A 81 -5.29 9.24 3.50
CA ILE A 81 -4.37 10.38 3.65
C ILE A 81 -4.49 11.34 2.46
N TYR A 82 -4.56 10.79 1.23
CA TYR A 82 -4.77 11.58 0.02
C TYR A 82 -6.06 12.40 0.06
N LEU A 83 -7.17 11.80 0.52
CA LEU A 83 -8.45 12.48 0.66
C LEU A 83 -8.38 13.58 1.74
N LEU A 84 -7.82 13.27 2.91
CA LEU A 84 -7.67 14.25 4.00
C LEU A 84 -6.87 15.48 3.55
N LEU A 85 -5.81 15.28 2.76
CA LEU A 85 -5.02 16.36 2.18
C LEU A 85 -5.79 17.21 1.16
N GLY A 86 -6.83 16.65 0.53
CA GLY A 86 -7.70 17.31 -0.44
C GLY A 86 -8.91 18.01 0.18
N VAL A 87 -9.45 17.49 1.28
CA VAL A 87 -10.67 17.99 1.94
C VAL A 87 -10.40 19.26 2.75
N GLY A 88 -9.24 19.39 3.41
CA GLY A 88 -8.89 20.57 4.23
C GLY A 88 -8.59 21.85 3.44
N ARG A 89 -8.80 21.87 2.12
CA ARG A 89 -8.39 22.97 1.22
C ARG A 89 -9.58 23.67 0.54
N ARG A 90 -10.76 23.66 1.19
CA ARG A 90 -11.84 24.61 0.91
C ARG A 90 -11.78 25.75 1.94
N ALA A 91 -10.92 26.72 1.68
CA ALA A 91 -10.99 28.11 2.14
C ALA A 91 -9.99 28.92 1.31
#